data_AF-A0A3S0ZNF9-F1
#
_entry.id   AF-A0A3S0ZNF9-F1
#
_cell.length_a   1.000
_cell.length_b   1.000
_cell.length_c   1.000
_cell.angle_alpha   90.00
_cell.angle_beta   90.00
_cell.angle_gamma   90.00
#
_symmetry.space_group_name_H-M   'P 1'
#
loop_
_entity.id
_entity.type
_entity.pdbx_description
1 polymer ?
#
loop_
_entity_poly.entity_id
_entity_poly.type
_entity_poly.pdbx_seq_one_letter_code
_entity_poly.pdbx_strand_id
1 'polypeptide(L)'
;GLFKPLLKETVHKKNAPFTLELPDKFNRSKIGLSEVGPGDKISKLRPWEIIQKDLVWTAGGFVLGTKEKMQEFITSYKSAQDELLEHDMISADMHTISAIYTPQMIKRGPPEAKAYICRDGWFGIRGTVTKYGCLAFLCKEAAETRAKAKMKSQGL
;
A
#
# COMPACT_ATOMS: atom_id res chain seq x y z
N GLY A 1 -39.08 -18.69 -3.70
CA GLY A 1 -37.96 -18.37 -4.60
C GLY A 1 -37.59 -16.92 -4.41
N LEU A 2 -36.46 -16.65 -3.77
CA LEU A 2 -36.12 -15.34 -3.22
C LEU A 2 -35.11 -14.63 -4.15
N PHE A 3 -35.61 -13.84 -5.10
CA PHE A 3 -34.75 -12.97 -5.90
C PHE A 3 -34.30 -11.79 -5.03
N LYS A 4 -33.01 -11.76 -4.66
CA LYS A 4 -32.36 -10.58 -4.07
C LYS A 4 -32.41 -9.45 -5.10
N PRO A 5 -32.71 -8.20 -4.72
CA PRO A 5 -32.63 -7.09 -5.65
C PRO A 5 -31.16 -6.92 -6.06
N LEU A 6 -30.90 -6.95 -7.37
CA LEU A 6 -29.65 -6.46 -7.93
C LEU A 6 -29.37 -5.09 -7.34
N LEU A 7 -28.16 -4.92 -6.80
CA LEU A 7 -27.63 -3.65 -6.31
C LEU A 7 -27.95 -2.57 -7.35
N LYS A 8 -28.90 -1.68 -7.04
CA LYS A 8 -29.11 -0.46 -7.82
C LYS A 8 -27.82 0.34 -7.68
N GLU A 9 -27.01 0.35 -8.72
CA GLU A 9 -25.82 1.17 -8.81
C GLU A 9 -26.28 2.63 -8.81
N THR A 10 -26.23 3.26 -7.64
CA THR A 10 -26.44 4.70 -7.53
C THR A 10 -25.23 5.38 -8.14
N VAL A 11 -25.33 5.76 -9.42
CA VAL A 11 -24.36 6.64 -10.06
C VAL A 11 -24.44 7.99 -9.34
N HIS A 12 -23.51 8.20 -8.41
CA HIS A 12 -23.36 9.47 -7.72
C HIS A 12 -23.12 10.58 -8.75
N LYS A 13 -23.78 11.74 -8.59
CA LYS A 13 -23.55 12.95 -9.41
C LYS A 13 -22.04 13.11 -9.59
N LYS A 14 -21.57 13.36 -10.83
CA LYS A 14 -20.16 13.47 -11.24
C LYS A 14 -19.31 14.01 -10.09
N ASN A 15 -18.77 13.11 -9.28
CA ASN A 15 -18.07 13.47 -8.07
C ASN A 15 -16.88 14.33 -8.51
N ALA A 16 -16.49 15.31 -7.69
CA ALA A 16 -15.20 15.97 -7.87
C ALA A 16 -14.13 14.90 -8.15
N PRO A 17 -13.19 15.13 -9.09
CA PRO A 17 -12.24 14.12 -9.50
C PRO A 17 -11.60 13.47 -8.27
N PHE A 18 -11.68 12.14 -8.22
CA PHE A 18 -11.04 11.38 -7.15
C PHE A 18 -9.55 11.69 -7.18
N THR A 19 -9.09 12.43 -6.18
CA THR A 19 -7.71 12.88 -6.08
C THR A 19 -7.11 12.22 -4.85
N LEU A 20 -5.95 11.60 -5.03
CA LEU A 20 -5.12 11.08 -3.95
C LEU A 20 -3.94 12.03 -3.80
N GLU A 21 -3.72 12.51 -2.59
CA GLU A 21 -2.56 13.35 -2.30
C GLU A 21 -1.75 12.76 -1.15
N LEU A 22 -0.44 12.97 -1.16
CA LEU A 22 0.41 12.50 -0.06
C LEU A 22 0.03 13.19 1.25
N PRO A 23 -0.06 12.46 2.39
CA PRO A 23 -0.26 13.08 3.68
C PRO A 23 0.83 14.12 3.98
N ASP A 24 0.50 15.22 4.67
CA ASP A 24 1.43 16.34 4.89
C ASP A 24 2.71 15.92 5.64
N LYS A 25 2.59 14.92 6.52
CA LYS A 25 3.72 14.35 7.29
C LYS A 25 4.31 13.10 6.63
N PHE A 26 4.05 12.87 5.35
CA PHE A 26 4.63 11.76 4.61
C PHE A 26 6.15 11.95 4.50
N ASN A 27 6.91 10.92 4.85
CA ASN A 27 8.36 10.96 4.71
C ASN A 27 8.74 10.71 3.25
N ARG A 28 9.12 11.79 2.55
CA ARG A 28 9.49 11.78 1.13
C ARG A 28 10.77 11.00 0.83
N SER A 29 11.60 10.67 1.82
CA SER A 29 12.77 9.82 1.61
C SER A 29 12.46 8.32 1.59
N LYS A 30 11.20 7.93 1.83
CA LYS A 30 10.76 6.55 1.97
C LYS A 30 9.62 6.23 1.01
N ILE A 31 9.36 4.95 0.83
CA ILE A 31 8.08 4.49 0.28
C ILE A 31 7.09 4.20 1.42
N GLY A 32 5.82 4.50 1.21
CA GLY A 32 4.72 4.16 2.10
C GLY A 32 4.05 2.86 1.66
N LEU A 33 3.82 1.96 2.62
CA LEU A 33 3.08 0.71 2.44
C LEU A 33 2.01 0.55 3.52
N SER A 34 0.89 -0.13 3.23
CA SER A 34 -0.09 -0.47 4.27
C SER A 34 0.37 -1.72 5.01
N GLU A 35 0.49 -1.66 6.33
CA GLU A 35 0.90 -2.80 7.15
C GLU A 35 -0.25 -3.78 7.34
N VAL A 36 0.00 -5.07 7.12
CA VAL A 36 -0.99 -6.13 7.30
C VAL A 36 -0.54 -7.21 8.30
N GLY A 37 0.76 -7.26 8.60
CA GLY A 37 1.35 -8.22 9.53
C GLY A 37 2.71 -7.76 10.09
N PRO A 38 3.34 -8.57 10.97
CA PRO A 38 4.60 -8.22 11.62
C PRO A 38 5.79 -8.30 10.66
N GLY A 39 6.44 -7.16 10.40
CA GLY A 39 7.57 -7.06 9.46
C GLY A 39 8.92 -7.55 9.99
N ASP A 40 9.10 -7.58 11.30
CA ASP A 40 10.33 -8.05 11.96
C ASP A 40 10.68 -9.50 11.61
N LYS A 41 9.66 -10.34 11.39
CA LYS A 41 9.82 -11.75 11.01
C LYS A 41 10.48 -11.97 9.65
N ILE A 42 10.42 -11.00 8.74
CA ILE A 42 10.98 -11.11 7.38
C ILE A 42 12.51 -11.03 7.39
N SER A 43 13.07 -10.27 8.34
CA SER A 43 14.51 -9.98 8.44
C SER A 43 15.40 -11.21 8.69
N LYS A 44 14.81 -12.40 8.89
CA LYS A 44 15.53 -13.65 9.15
C LYS A 44 15.25 -14.73 8.11
N LEU A 45 14.47 -14.41 7.08
CA LEU A 45 13.94 -15.38 6.12
C LEU A 45 14.53 -15.16 4.73
N ARG A 46 14.61 -16.24 3.96
CA ARG A 46 14.91 -16.18 2.53
C ARG A 46 13.64 -15.84 1.74
N PRO A 47 13.75 -15.26 0.53
CA PRO A 47 12.62 -14.89 -0.32
C PRO A 47 11.57 -15.99 -0.49
N TRP A 48 11.98 -17.22 -0.82
CA TRP A 48 11.04 -18.34 -1.01
C TRP A 48 10.38 -18.81 0.28
N GLU A 49 11.01 -18.61 1.44
CA GLU A 49 10.39 -18.95 2.73
C GLU A 49 9.22 -18.01 3.06
N ILE A 50 9.22 -16.78 2.53
CA ILE A 50 8.08 -15.87 2.64
C ILE A 50 6.86 -16.46 1.94
N ILE A 51 7.06 -17.00 0.73
CA ILE A 51 5.98 -17.58 -0.09
C ILE A 51 5.52 -18.91 0.51
N GLN A 52 6.44 -19.81 0.85
CA GLN A 52 6.12 -21.13 1.41
C GLN A 52 5.36 -21.04 2.74
N LYS A 53 5.60 -19.98 3.53
CA LYS A 53 4.95 -19.75 4.83
C LYS A 53 3.77 -18.77 4.74
N ASP A 54 3.40 -18.31 3.54
CA ASP A 54 2.34 -17.31 3.29
C ASP A 54 2.48 -16.06 4.20
N LEU A 55 3.71 -15.56 4.32
CA LEU A 55 4.03 -14.44 5.20
C LEU A 55 3.83 -13.11 4.50
N VAL A 56 2.95 -12.30 5.08
CA VAL A 56 2.59 -11.01 4.53
C VAL A 56 2.87 -9.90 5.53
N TRP A 57 3.77 -8.97 5.19
CA TRP A 57 4.02 -7.77 6.01
C TRP A 57 3.22 -6.56 5.54
N THR A 58 3.10 -6.37 4.22
CA THR A 58 2.42 -5.21 3.64
C THR A 58 1.42 -5.60 2.58
N ALA A 59 0.43 -4.74 2.34
CA ALA A 59 -0.51 -4.90 1.24
C ALA A 59 0.14 -4.51 -0.10
N GLY A 60 -0.16 -5.24 -1.17
CA GLY A 60 0.30 -4.94 -2.53
C GLY A 60 -0.49 -3.87 -3.28
N GLY A 61 -1.60 -3.36 -2.72
CA GLY A 61 -2.56 -2.54 -3.46
C GLY A 61 -2.15 -1.07 -3.68
N PHE A 62 -1.53 -0.43 -2.69
CA PHE A 62 -1.13 0.98 -2.77
C PHE A 62 0.28 1.16 -2.25
N VAL A 63 1.13 1.79 -3.06
CA VAL A 63 2.49 2.20 -2.72
C VAL A 63 2.61 3.69 -2.95
N LEU A 64 3.16 4.42 -1.98
CA LEU A 64 3.36 5.86 -2.06
C LEU A 64 4.85 6.19 -2.05
N GLY A 65 5.27 7.18 -2.79
CA GLY A 65 6.65 7.64 -2.79
C GLY A 65 6.82 8.86 -3.69
N THR A 66 7.98 9.50 -3.61
CA THR A 66 8.36 10.45 -4.67
C THR A 66 8.68 9.67 -5.95
N LYS A 67 8.80 10.38 -7.08
CA LYS A 67 9.15 9.76 -8.36
C LYS A 67 10.43 8.94 -8.24
N GLU A 68 11.43 9.48 -7.56
CA GLU A 68 12.75 8.87 -7.37
C GLU A 68 12.64 7.58 -6.55
N LYS A 69 11.93 7.64 -5.40
CA LYS A 69 11.74 6.46 -4.54
C LYS A 69 10.87 5.39 -5.19
N MET A 70 9.90 5.77 -6.01
CA MET A 70 9.11 4.82 -6.79
C MET A 70 9.96 4.15 -7.88
N GLN A 71 10.89 4.85 -8.52
CA GLN A 71 11.81 4.23 -9.49
C GLN A 71 12.75 3.22 -8.83
N GLU A 72 13.32 3.56 -7.66
CA GLU A 72 14.11 2.63 -6.85
C GLU A 72 13.29 1.40 -6.49
N PHE A 73 12.06 1.59 -6.01
CA PHE A 73 11.16 0.50 -5.64
C PHE A 73 10.80 -0.41 -6.81
N ILE A 74 10.44 0.15 -7.97
CA ILE A 74 10.12 -0.63 -9.18
C ILE A 74 11.32 -1.49 -9.60
N THR A 75 12.53 -0.93 -9.51
CA THR A 75 13.76 -1.67 -9.83
C THR A 75 13.95 -2.84 -8.87
N SER A 76 13.85 -2.61 -7.57
CA SER A 76 13.95 -3.68 -6.56
C SER A 76 12.84 -4.73 -6.71
N TYR A 77 11.63 -4.30 -7.04
CA TYR A 77 10.48 -5.19 -7.25
C TYR A 77 10.71 -6.11 -8.44
N LYS A 78 11.20 -5.60 -9.57
CA LYS A 78 11.57 -6.43 -10.74
C LYS A 78 12.67 -7.42 -10.39
N SER A 79 13.76 -6.97 -9.77
CA SER A 79 14.84 -7.88 -9.35
C SER A 79 14.38 -8.94 -8.35
N ALA A 80 13.39 -8.64 -7.52
CA ALA A 80 12.80 -9.61 -6.60
C ALA A 80 11.94 -10.64 -7.36
N GLN A 81 11.15 -10.21 -8.34
CA GLN A 81 10.42 -11.14 -9.21
C GLN A 81 11.36 -12.05 -9.99
N ASP A 82 12.41 -11.50 -10.60
CA ASP A 82 13.38 -12.28 -11.39
C ASP A 82 14.01 -13.38 -10.52
N GLU A 83 14.47 -13.04 -9.31
CA GLU A 83 14.99 -14.03 -8.36
C GLU A 83 13.94 -15.08 -7.99
N LEU A 84 12.71 -14.68 -7.68
CA LEU A 84 11.65 -15.63 -7.32
C LEU A 84 11.34 -16.61 -8.46
N LEU A 85 11.33 -16.11 -9.70
CA LEU A 85 11.13 -16.92 -10.90
C LEU A 85 12.28 -17.89 -11.16
N GLU A 86 13.53 -17.49 -10.90
CA GLU A 86 14.70 -18.39 -10.99
C GLU A 86 14.61 -19.59 -10.04
N HIS A 87 13.81 -19.50 -8.98
CA HIS A 87 13.54 -20.58 -8.03
C HIS A 87 12.15 -21.23 -8.22
N ASP A 88 11.52 -21.05 -9.38
CA ASP A 88 10.19 -21.60 -9.71
C ASP A 88 9.07 -21.17 -8.74
N MET A 89 9.18 -19.96 -8.17
CA MET A 89 8.21 -19.45 -7.22
C MET A 89 7.18 -18.54 -7.89
N ILE A 90 5.89 -18.82 -7.67
CA ILE A 90 4.79 -17.90 -8.00
C ILE A 90 4.50 -17.03 -6.78
N SER A 91 4.53 -15.71 -6.95
CA SER A 91 4.31 -14.75 -5.86
C SER A 91 3.10 -13.84 -6.13
N ALA A 92 2.35 -13.57 -5.07
CA ALA A 92 1.46 -12.41 -5.03
C ALA A 92 2.30 -11.14 -4.78
N ASP A 93 1.78 -9.97 -5.14
CA ASP A 93 2.48 -8.68 -4.95
C ASP A 93 3.03 -8.51 -3.54
N MET A 94 2.22 -8.90 -2.55
CA MET A 94 2.58 -8.78 -1.14
C MET A 94 3.77 -9.68 -0.75
N HIS A 95 3.91 -10.86 -1.37
CA HIS A 95 5.08 -11.72 -1.18
C HIS A 95 6.32 -11.13 -1.84
N THR A 96 6.19 -10.61 -3.06
CA THR A 96 7.29 -9.93 -3.76
C THR A 96 7.78 -8.74 -2.97
N ILE A 97 6.88 -7.89 -2.45
CA ILE A 97 7.24 -6.73 -1.62
C ILE A 97 7.95 -7.19 -0.35
N SER A 98 7.44 -8.22 0.33
CA SER A 98 8.10 -8.79 1.49
C SER A 98 9.49 -9.36 1.17
N ALA A 99 9.66 -10.01 0.02
CA ALA A 99 10.94 -10.56 -0.42
C ALA A 99 12.02 -9.49 -0.59
N ILE A 100 11.68 -8.31 -1.14
CA ILE A 100 12.60 -7.17 -1.32
C ILE A 100 13.36 -6.84 -0.04
N TYR A 101 12.70 -6.97 1.12
CA TYR A 101 13.23 -6.59 2.43
C TYR A 101 13.85 -7.76 3.22
N THR A 102 14.07 -8.90 2.58
CA THR A 102 14.85 -10.02 3.17
C THR A 102 16.35 -9.70 3.17
N PRO A 103 17.16 -10.32 4.05
CA PRO A 103 18.62 -10.10 4.10
C PRO A 103 19.36 -10.34 2.78
N GLN A 104 18.85 -11.25 1.93
CA GLN A 104 19.43 -11.55 0.64
C GLN A 104 19.23 -10.39 -0.34
N MET A 105 18.01 -9.85 -0.39
CA MET A 105 17.63 -8.82 -1.37
C MET A 105 17.93 -7.40 -0.89
N ILE A 106 17.91 -7.15 0.42
CA ILE A 106 18.15 -5.80 0.97
C ILE A 106 19.57 -5.28 0.69
N LYS A 107 20.53 -6.18 0.43
CA LYS A 107 21.88 -5.83 -0.02
C LYS A 107 21.90 -5.10 -1.37
N ARG A 108 20.83 -5.23 -2.17
CA ARG A 108 20.64 -4.52 -3.45
C ARG A 108 20.21 -3.06 -3.24
N GLY A 109 20.04 -2.63 -1.99
CA GLY A 109 19.72 -1.24 -1.63
C GLY A 109 18.31 -0.80 -2.03
N PRO A 110 17.24 -1.55 -1.69
CA PRO A 110 15.89 -1.08 -1.94
C PRO A 110 15.59 0.20 -1.15
N PRO A 111 14.63 1.02 -1.58
CA PRO A 111 14.24 2.20 -0.83
C PRO A 111 13.67 1.77 0.53
N GLU A 112 13.97 2.55 1.56
CA GLU A 112 13.39 2.32 2.88
C GLU A 112 11.86 2.39 2.83
N ALA A 113 11.20 1.42 3.48
CA ALA A 113 9.76 1.42 3.64
C ALA A 113 9.33 2.05 4.97
N LYS A 114 8.20 2.74 4.94
CA LYS A 114 7.41 3.13 6.10
C LYS A 114 6.06 2.42 6.00
N ALA A 115 5.79 1.56 6.97
CA ALA A 115 4.50 0.89 7.08
C ALA A 115 3.49 1.78 7.83
N TYR A 116 2.24 1.77 7.37
CA TYR A 116 1.12 2.55 7.89
C TYR A 116 -0.01 1.63 8.36
N ILE A 117 -0.53 1.89 9.55
CA ILE A 117 -1.62 1.11 10.17
C ILE A 117 -2.82 2.05 10.36
N CYS A 118 -4.01 1.57 9.99
CA CYS A 118 -5.28 2.21 10.31
C CYS A 118 -6.04 1.35 11.32
N ARG A 119 -6.69 2.00 12.28
CA ARG A 119 -7.54 1.31 13.27
C ARG A 119 -8.95 1.14 12.74
N ASP A 120 -9.68 0.18 13.29
CA ASP A 120 -11.10 0.00 12.99
C ASP A 120 -11.88 1.28 13.29
N GLY A 121 -12.73 1.69 12.35
CA GLY A 121 -13.51 2.93 12.41
C GLY A 121 -12.78 4.19 11.96
N TRP A 122 -11.45 4.19 11.79
CA TRP A 122 -10.76 5.33 11.19
C TRP A 122 -11.28 5.58 9.78
N PHE A 123 -11.45 6.85 9.39
CA PHE A 123 -11.97 7.25 8.06
C PHE A 123 -13.28 6.57 7.64
N GLY A 124 -14.06 6.02 8.59
CA GLY A 124 -15.28 5.28 8.33
C GLY A 124 -15.08 3.86 7.78
N ILE A 125 -13.85 3.33 7.75
CA ILE A 125 -13.56 1.97 7.28
C ILE A 125 -13.56 0.96 8.42
N ARG A 126 -14.00 -0.28 8.13
CA ARG A 126 -14.10 -1.35 9.11
C ARG A 126 -13.57 -2.68 8.62
N GLY A 127 -13.21 -3.56 9.56
CA GLY A 127 -12.82 -4.93 9.27
C GLY A 127 -11.48 -5.04 8.52
N THR A 128 -11.33 -6.04 7.65
CA THR A 128 -10.05 -6.32 6.95
C THR A 128 -9.58 -5.18 6.04
N VAL A 129 -10.51 -4.36 5.52
CA VAL A 129 -10.20 -3.18 4.69
C VAL A 129 -9.31 -2.17 5.44
N THR A 130 -9.37 -2.13 6.77
CA THR A 130 -8.51 -1.27 7.60
C THR A 130 -7.02 -1.57 7.44
N LYS A 131 -6.68 -2.83 7.17
CA LYS A 131 -5.30 -3.29 6.96
C LYS A 131 -4.85 -3.06 5.51
N TYR A 132 -5.67 -3.47 4.55
CA TYR A 132 -5.27 -3.49 3.13
C TYR A 132 -5.46 -2.15 2.41
N GLY A 133 -6.38 -1.30 2.89
CA GLY A 133 -6.73 -0.03 2.24
C GLY A 133 -6.14 1.22 2.90
N CYS A 134 -5.43 1.08 4.04
CA CYS A 134 -5.10 2.21 4.90
C CYS A 134 -4.50 3.41 4.17
N LEU A 135 -3.52 3.19 3.29
CA LEU A 135 -2.88 4.26 2.52
C LEU A 135 -3.84 5.02 1.59
N ALA A 136 -4.75 4.32 0.92
CA ALA A 136 -5.71 4.97 0.03
C ALA A 136 -6.62 5.93 0.81
N PHE A 137 -7.06 5.52 2.01
CA PHE A 137 -7.90 6.35 2.86
C PHE A 137 -7.13 7.53 3.49
N LEU A 138 -5.87 7.31 3.89
CA LEU A 138 -4.98 8.39 4.33
C LEU A 138 -4.78 9.43 3.23
N CYS A 139 -4.53 9.00 1.99
CA CYS A 139 -4.35 9.90 0.86
C CYS A 139 -5.63 10.65 0.49
N LYS A 140 -6.78 9.98 0.58
CA LYS A 140 -8.09 10.60 0.36
C LYS A 140 -8.35 11.68 1.42
N GLU A 141 -8.13 11.38 2.70
CA GLU A 141 -8.36 12.34 3.77
C GLU A 141 -7.46 13.57 3.62
N ALA A 142 -6.18 13.38 3.31
CA ALA A 142 -5.26 14.48 3.06
C ALA A 142 -5.76 15.40 1.93
N ALA A 143 -6.23 14.82 0.82
CA ALA A 143 -6.78 15.57 -0.31
C ALA A 143 -8.04 16.37 0.09
N GLU A 144 -8.96 15.75 0.82
CA GLU A 144 -10.19 16.39 1.28
C GLU A 144 -9.92 17.53 2.27
N THR A 145 -8.96 17.35 3.18
CA THR A 145 -8.54 18.36 4.14
C THR A 145 -7.92 19.57 3.44
N ARG A 146 -7.05 19.35 2.44
CA ARG A 146 -6.48 20.45 1.65
C ARG A 146 -7.49 21.17 0.79
N ALA A 147 -8.42 20.45 0.16
CA ALA A 147 -9.50 21.07 -0.59
C ALA A 147 -10.35 22.00 0.29
N LYS A 148 -10.72 21.55 1.50
CA LYS A 148 -11.45 22.37 2.49
C LYS A 148 -10.65 23.59 2.94
N ALA A 149 -9.35 23.43 3.21
CA ALA A 149 -8.49 24.54 3.59
C ALA A 149 -8.40 25.60 2.48
N LYS A 150 -8.29 25.17 1.22
CA LYS A 150 -8.28 26.06 0.06
C LYS A 150 -9.59 26.84 -0.08
N MET A 151 -10.75 26.17 0.05
CA MET A 151 -12.06 26.84 0.01
C MET A 151 -12.19 27.92 1.09
N LYS A 152 -11.81 27.59 2.33
CA LYS A 152 -11.79 28.56 3.44
C LYS A 152 -10.87 29.75 3.17
N SER A 153 -9.68 29.52 2.61
CA SER A 153 -8.74 30.61 2.27
C SER A 153 -9.23 31.51 1.14
N GLN A 154 -10.19 31.04 0.34
CA GLN A 154 -10.80 31.77 -0.77
C GLN A 154 -12.14 32.44 -0.40
N GLY A 155 -12.56 32.36 0.88
CA GLY A 155 -13.82 32.94 1.35
C GLY A 155 -15.07 32.20 0.88
N LEU A 156 -14.94 30.93 0.50
CA LEU A 156 -16.02 30.03 0.07
C LEU A 156 -16.40 29.03 1.16
#